data_AF-A0A414UKS7-F1
#
_entry.id   AF-A0A414UKS7-F1
#
_cell.length_a   1.000
_cell.length_b   1.000
_cell.length_c   1.000
_cell.angle_alpha   90.00
_cell.angle_beta   90.00
_cell.angle_gamma   90.00
#
_symmetry.space_group_name_H-M   'P 1'
#
loop_
_entity.id
_entity.type
_entity.pdbx_description
1 polymer ?
#
loop_
_entity_poly.entity_id
_entity_poly.type
_entity_poly.pdbx_seq_one_letter_code
_entity_poly.pdbx_strand_id
1 'polypeptide(L)' 'MARFIDPRVDWAFKRIFGSEDTKECLITFLNGLFEDELVIKDVT' A
#
# COMPACT_ATOMS: atom_id res chain seq x y z
N MET A 1 -16.41 -14.99 2.79
CA MET A 1 -16.47 -13.76 1.99
C MET A 1 -15.21 -12.96 2.29
N ALA A 2 -14.27 -12.83 1.35
CA ALA A 2 -13.13 -11.96 1.57
C ALA A 2 -13.62 -10.50 1.60
N ARG A 3 -13.38 -9.79 2.70
CA ARG A 3 -13.66 -8.35 2.78
C ARG A 3 -12.51 -7.66 2.06
N PHE A 4 -12.81 -6.95 0.97
CA PHE A 4 -11.80 -6.12 0.31
C PHE A 4 -11.25 -5.11 1.30
N ILE A 5 -9.94 -4.92 1.28
CA ILE A 5 -9.27 -3.86 2.05
C ILE A 5 -9.56 -2.56 1.32
N ASP A 6 -10.18 -1.60 2.01
CA ASP A 6 -10.21 -0.21 1.55
C ASP A 6 -9.15 0.56 2.34
N PRO A 7 -7.98 0.88 1.73
CA PRO A 7 -6.89 1.59 2.38
C PRO A 7 -7.32 2.93 3.03
N ARG A 8 -8.43 3.52 2.55
CA ARG A 8 -8.94 4.79 3.06
C ARG A 8 -9.63 4.68 4.41
N VAL A 9 -10.19 3.53 4.75
CA VAL A 9 -10.94 3.32 6.01
C VAL A 9 -10.40 2.17 6.86
N ASP A 10 -9.52 1.33 6.30
CA ASP A 10 -8.93 0.22 7.02
C ASP A 10 -7.89 0.70 8.04
N TRP A 11 -8.22 0.51 9.32
CA TRP A 11 -7.39 0.94 10.43
C TRP A 11 -6.04 0.21 10.48
N ALA A 12 -6.03 -1.09 10.19
CA ALA A 12 -4.80 -1.89 10.21
C ALA A 12 -3.88 -1.46 9.08
N PHE A 13 -4.42 -1.21 7.89
CA PHE A 13 -3.66 -0.72 6.75
C PHE A 13 -3.00 0.63 7.06
N LYS A 14 -3.75 1.60 7.57
CA LYS A 14 -3.20 2.92 7.97
C LYS A 14 -2.14 2.79 9.06
N ARG A 15 -2.29 1.86 10.00
CA ARG A 15 -1.30 1.65 11.05
C ARG A 15 0.01 1.04 10.53
N ILE A 16 -0.07 0.24 9.48
CA ILE A 16 1.11 -0.44 8.89
C ILE A 16 1.79 0.45 7.83
N PHE A 17 1.04 1.24 7.07
CA PHE A 17 1.54 1.97 5.89
C PHE A 17 1.30 3.49 5.93
N GLY A 18 0.68 4.02 6.98
CA GLY A 18 0.25 5.41 7.06
C GLY A 18 1.27 6.37 7.68
N SER A 19 2.51 5.94 7.90
CA SER A 19 3.61 6.82 8.32
C SER A 19 4.70 6.91 7.25
N GLU A 20 5.44 8.02 7.24
CA GLU A 20 6.56 8.23 6.32
C GLU A 20 7.62 7.13 6.41
N ASP A 21 7.89 6.61 7.61
CA ASP A 21 8.84 5.50 7.82
C ASP A 21 8.42 4.22 7.08
N THR A 22 7.12 4.06 6.82
CA THR A 22 6.54 2.87 6.17
C THR A 22 6.29 3.08 4.69
N LYS A 23 6.64 4.25 4.14
CA LYS A 23 6.40 4.63 2.74
C LYS A 23 7.08 3.69 1.74
N GLU A 24 8.37 3.38 1.95
CA GLU A 24 9.13 2.44 1.10
C GLU A 24 8.52 1.03 1.13
N CYS A 25 8.00 0.61 2.29
CA CYS A 25 7.32 -0.67 2.46
C CYS A 25 6.01 -0.70 1.65
N LEU A 26 5.23 0.39 1.69
CA LEU A 26 4.01 0.52 0.89
C LEU A 26 4.31 0.50 -0.61
N ILE A 27 5.33 1.24 -1.06
CA ILE A 27 5.75 1.26 -2.47
C ILE A 27 6.17 -0.14 -2.93
N THR A 28 6.98 -0.84 -2.13
CA THR A 28 7.42 -2.22 -2.44
C THR A 28 6.23 -3.18 -2.53
N PHE A 29 5.29 -3.09 -1.58
CA PHE A 29 4.07 -3.89 -1.59
C PHE A 29 3.22 -3.66 -2.85
N LEU A 30 2.98 -2.40 -3.21
CA LEU A 30 2.17 -2.07 -4.38
C LEU A 30 2.85 -2.46 -5.69
N ASN A 31 4.18 -2.30 -5.78
CA ASN A 31 4.93 -2.73 -6.97
C ASN A 31 4.89 -4.25 -7.16
N GLY A 32 4.89 -5.04 -6.09
CA GLY A 32 4.67 -6.49 -6.19
C GLY A 32 3.23 -6.85 -6.56
N LEU A 33 2.24 -6.03 -6.17
CA LEU A 33 0.84 -6.23 -6.53
C LEU A 33 0.56 -5.92 -8.00
N PHE A 34 1.24 -4.92 -8.56
CA PHE A 34 1.09 -4.46 -9.95
C PHE A 34 2.26 -4.86 -10.85
N GLU A 35 2.89 -6.00 -10.56
CA GLU A 35 4.00 -6.52 -11.37
C GLU A 35 3.60 -6.56 -12.86
N ASP A 36 4.50 -6.10 -13.74
CA ASP A 36 4.30 -5.95 -15.19
C ASP A 36 3.22 -4.96 -15.66
N GLU A 37 2.46 -4.32 -14.75
CA GLU A 37 1.43 -3.33 -15.08
C GLU A 37 1.87 -1.90 -14.76
N LEU A 38 2.48 -1.69 -13.59
CA LEU A 38 2.79 -0.36 -13.07
C LEU A 38 4.02 -0.38 -12.17
N VAL A 39 4.89 0.63 -12.33
CA VAL A 39 6.01 0.88 -11.42
C VAL A 39 5.79 2.20 -10.69
N ILE A 40 5.44 2.10 -9.41
CA ILE A 40 5.24 3.21 -8.48
C ILE A 40 6.60 3.60 -7.91
N LYS A 41 6.95 4.88 -8.07
CA LYS A 41 8.20 5.47 -7.55
C LYS A 41 8.00 6.33 -6.32
N ASP A 42 6.79 6.86 -6.13
CA ASP A 42 6.45 7.72 -5.01
C ASP A 42 4.95 7.64 -4.73
N VAL A 43 4.58 7.86 -3.48
CA VAL A 43 3.20 8.05 -2.99
C VAL A 43 3.21 9.31 -2.13
N THR A 44 2.69 10.41 -2.68
CA THR A 44 2.73 11.76 -2.10
C THR A 44 1.41 12.12 -1.42
#